data_AF-A0A3M4VR96-F1
#
_entry.id   AF-A0A3M4VR96-F1
#
_cell.length_a   1.000
_cell.length_b   1.000
_cell.length_c   1.000
_cell.angle_alpha   90.00
_cell.angle_beta   90.00
_cell.angle_gamma   90.00
#
_symmetry.space_group_name_H-M   'P 1'
#
loop_
_entity.id
_entity.type
_entity.pdbx_description
1 polymer ?
#
loop_
_entity_poly.entity_id
_entity_poly.type
_entity_poly.pdbx_seq_one_letter_code
_entity_poly.pdbx_strand_id
1 'polypeptide(L)'
;MEVLVTFLEGDPDQPLVTGCLYHAENTPPYALPEHRTRSVFKTLSSPGGGGSNELRIEDRKDQEQIFIHAQRNWDQSIGHDQKIHVGNERHDRVEANSYSEFGAEEHCTVNADRKVEIRANDHLSIAQVQNIKVGMAQLVEAGQEIHLKSGDKTVIDAGMELTLRVGGSFIKIDHSGVSINGPLVRTNQGGWPGIGTELPPVLPIAPKAADTSPSGRKLLAVQTPPKTETSTSSKGPEALIVDVWGDPDQGSQVILLGPEEQP
;
A
#
# COMPACT_ATOMS: atom_id res chain seq x y z
N MET A 1 29.35 15.39 -8.26
CA MET A 1 28.23 16.32 -8.53
C MET A 1 28.84 17.65 -8.93
N GLU A 2 28.38 18.25 -10.01
CA GLU A 2 28.81 19.58 -10.46
C GLU A 2 27.71 20.59 -10.18
N VAL A 3 28.08 21.77 -9.70
CA VAL A 3 27.17 22.83 -9.29
C VAL A 3 27.48 24.15 -9.97
N LEU A 4 26.43 24.92 -10.25
CA LEU A 4 26.54 26.32 -10.65
C LEU A 4 26.57 27.19 -9.40
N VAL A 5 27.65 27.95 -9.24
CA VAL A 5 27.81 28.94 -8.18
C VAL A 5 27.65 30.33 -8.77
N THR A 6 26.78 31.13 -8.16
CA THR A 6 26.60 32.56 -8.42
C THR A 6 27.00 33.35 -7.20
N PHE A 7 27.24 34.65 -7.36
CA PHE A 7 27.72 35.51 -6.28
C PHE A 7 26.69 36.59 -5.99
N LEU A 8 26.31 36.77 -4.72
CA LEU A 8 25.35 37.79 -4.32
C LEU A 8 25.90 39.17 -4.66
N GLU A 9 25.17 39.94 -5.46
CA GLU A 9 25.61 41.25 -5.98
C GLU A 9 26.96 41.22 -6.74
N GLY A 10 27.39 40.03 -7.17
CA GLY A 10 28.71 39.83 -7.79
C GLY A 10 29.87 39.80 -6.80
N ASP A 11 29.62 39.76 -5.50
CA ASP A 11 30.64 39.66 -4.46
C ASP A 11 31.22 38.24 -4.39
N PRO A 12 32.49 38.02 -4.80
CA PRO A 12 33.11 36.70 -4.78
C PRO A 12 33.17 36.06 -3.39
N ASP A 13 33.07 36.87 -2.33
CA ASP A 13 33.07 36.41 -0.94
C ASP A 13 31.68 35.94 -0.47
N GLN A 14 30.65 36.10 -1.31
CA GLN A 14 29.27 35.67 -1.04
C GLN A 14 28.74 34.68 -2.10
N PRO A 15 29.30 33.45 -2.16
CA PRO A 15 28.85 32.44 -3.10
C PRO A 15 27.49 31.83 -2.72
N LEU A 16 26.70 31.48 -3.74
CA LEU A 16 25.41 30.81 -3.65
C LEU A 16 25.30 29.74 -4.74
N VAL A 17 24.96 28.51 -4.35
CA VAL A 17 24.66 27.44 -5.31
C VAL A 17 23.26 27.65 -5.90
N THR A 18 23.15 27.76 -7.21
CA THR A 18 21.88 28.04 -7.91
C THR A 18 21.47 26.97 -8.90
N GLY A 19 22.33 25.99 -9.19
CA GLY A 19 22.01 24.89 -10.08
C GLY A 19 22.92 23.69 -9.92
N CYS A 20 22.49 22.57 -10.46
CA CYS A 20 23.27 21.33 -10.57
C CYS A 20 23.34 20.94 -12.04
N LEU A 21 24.49 20.46 -12.50
CA LEU A 21 24.71 20.07 -13.88
C LEU A 21 25.10 18.58 -13.99
N TYR A 22 24.67 17.98 -15.10
CA TYR A 22 25.15 16.69 -15.55
C TYR A 22 26.36 16.89 -16.46
N HIS A 23 27.34 15.99 -16.36
CA HIS A 23 28.57 15.98 -17.17
C HIS A 23 28.99 14.53 -17.48
N ALA A 24 30.18 14.33 -18.04
CA ALA A 24 30.63 13.01 -18.50
C ALA A 24 30.74 11.96 -17.38
N GLU A 25 31.03 12.35 -16.13
CA GLU A 25 31.12 11.43 -14.99
C GLU A 25 29.81 11.37 -14.18
N ASN A 26 29.08 12.49 -14.11
CA ASN A 26 27.73 12.54 -13.55
C ASN A 26 26.71 12.59 -14.69
N THR A 27 26.44 11.44 -15.31
CA THR A 27 25.55 11.38 -16.47
C THR A 27 24.08 11.51 -16.05
N PRO A 28 23.19 11.96 -16.96
CA PRO A 28 21.76 11.95 -16.70
C PRO A 28 21.25 10.55 -16.32
N PRO A 29 20.15 10.44 -15.54
CA PRO A 29 19.59 9.15 -15.11
C PRO A 29 19.20 8.20 -16.24
N TYR A 30 18.95 8.75 -17.44
CA TYR A 30 18.62 8.01 -18.65
C TYR A 30 19.43 8.52 -19.84
N ALA A 31 19.78 7.61 -20.74
CA ALA A 31 20.51 7.94 -21.95
C ALA A 31 19.74 8.95 -22.83
N LEU A 32 20.45 10.00 -23.25
CA LEU A 32 19.96 11.01 -24.18
C LEU A 32 20.68 10.88 -25.52
N PRO A 33 20.01 11.14 -26.66
CA PRO A 33 18.65 11.68 -26.80
C PRO A 33 17.52 10.63 -26.83
N GLU A 34 17.83 9.34 -26.67
CA GLU A 34 16.87 8.23 -26.79
C GLU A 34 15.64 8.39 -25.87
N HIS A 35 15.87 8.86 -24.64
CA HIS A 35 14.84 9.05 -23.63
C HIS A 35 14.47 10.53 -23.39
N ARG A 36 14.55 11.36 -24.44
CA ARG A 36 14.22 12.80 -24.36
C ARG A 36 12.79 13.12 -23.92
N THR A 37 11.88 12.15 -23.99
CA THR A 37 10.46 12.27 -23.60
C THR A 37 10.21 11.87 -22.13
N ARG A 38 11.26 11.64 -21.34
CA ARG A 38 11.15 11.27 -19.93
C ARG A 38 11.44 12.46 -19.01
N SER A 39 10.53 12.70 -18.09
CA SER A 39 10.71 13.58 -16.93
C SER A 39 10.94 12.73 -15.68
N VAL A 40 12.03 12.98 -14.94
CA VAL A 40 12.50 12.04 -13.90
C VAL A 40 12.96 12.78 -12.65
N PHE A 41 12.46 12.32 -11.51
CA PHE A 41 13.02 12.59 -10.20
C PHE A 41 13.52 11.26 -9.61
N LYS A 42 14.84 11.07 -9.59
CA LYS A 42 15.48 9.84 -9.11
C LYS A 42 16.49 10.15 -8.03
N THR A 43 16.41 9.40 -6.93
CA THR A 43 17.31 9.51 -5.78
C THR A 43 18.30 8.35 -5.75
N LEU A 44 19.34 8.47 -4.93
CA LEU A 44 20.28 7.40 -4.64
C LEU A 44 20.34 7.19 -3.13
N SER A 45 20.23 5.94 -2.69
CA SER A 45 20.31 5.58 -1.27
C SER A 45 21.68 5.97 -0.71
N SER A 46 21.71 6.42 0.54
CA SER A 46 22.92 6.93 1.18
C SER A 46 23.00 6.46 2.63
N PRO A 47 24.21 6.21 3.17
CA PRO A 47 25.50 6.18 2.47
C PRO A 47 25.66 4.92 1.60
N GLY A 48 26.62 4.95 0.68
CA GLY A 48 27.06 3.76 -0.06
C GLY A 48 26.24 3.37 -1.30
N GLY A 49 25.12 4.03 -1.59
CA GLY A 49 24.34 3.73 -2.80
C GLY A 49 23.51 2.44 -2.70
N GLY A 50 23.40 1.72 -3.81
CA GLY A 50 22.79 0.38 -3.87
C GLY A 50 21.28 0.33 -4.06
N GLY A 51 20.57 1.46 -4.02
CA GLY A 51 19.14 1.52 -4.27
C GLY A 51 18.64 2.92 -4.61
N SER A 52 17.41 3.05 -5.10
CA SER A 52 16.85 4.34 -5.54
C SER A 52 15.35 4.44 -5.28
N ASN A 53 14.86 5.64 -4.98
CA ASN A 53 13.44 5.97 -5.16
C ASN A 53 13.28 6.80 -6.43
N GLU A 54 12.22 6.56 -7.20
CA GLU A 54 12.03 7.16 -8.51
C GLU A 54 10.56 7.53 -8.76
N LEU A 55 10.36 8.75 -9.26
CA LEU A 55 9.15 9.15 -9.99
C LEU A 55 9.57 9.47 -11.42
N ARG A 56 8.98 8.77 -12.39
CA ARG A 56 9.25 8.96 -13.82
C ARG A 56 7.95 9.09 -14.59
N ILE A 57 7.93 10.05 -15.50
CA ILE A 57 6.83 10.31 -16.43
C ILE A 57 7.39 10.15 -17.85
N GLU A 58 6.81 9.27 -18.64
CA GLU A 58 7.09 9.08 -20.07
C GLU A 58 5.96 9.71 -20.88
N ASP A 59 6.30 10.66 -21.76
CA ASP A 59 5.36 11.40 -22.61
C ASP A 59 5.42 10.95 -24.08
N ARG A 60 6.05 9.81 -24.37
CA ARG A 60 6.03 9.23 -25.72
C ARG A 60 4.60 8.81 -26.06
N LYS A 61 4.08 9.40 -27.14
CA LYS A 61 2.74 9.13 -27.64
C LYS A 61 2.45 7.63 -27.77
N ASP A 62 1.28 7.23 -27.26
CA ASP A 62 0.76 5.85 -27.24
C ASP A 62 1.62 4.87 -26.40
N GLN A 63 2.55 5.40 -25.60
CA GLN A 63 3.44 4.67 -24.67
C GLN A 63 3.59 5.45 -23.35
N GLU A 64 2.62 6.30 -23.02
CA GLU A 64 2.65 7.15 -21.84
C GLU A 64 2.66 6.30 -20.57
N GLN A 65 3.48 6.70 -19.59
CA GLN A 65 3.61 5.95 -18.35
C GLN A 65 4.01 6.85 -17.19
N ILE A 66 3.38 6.64 -16.05
CA ILE A 66 3.90 7.07 -14.74
C ILE A 66 4.47 5.86 -14.04
N PHE A 67 5.74 5.93 -13.64
CA PHE A 67 6.44 4.91 -12.86
C PHE A 67 6.79 5.48 -11.49
N ILE A 68 6.37 4.77 -10.44
CA ILE A 68 6.69 5.08 -9.05
C ILE A 68 7.43 3.88 -8.48
N HIS A 69 8.62 4.12 -7.94
CA HIS A 69 9.43 3.11 -7.29
C HIS A 69 9.87 3.59 -5.91
N ALA A 70 9.57 2.77 -4.90
CA ALA A 70 10.09 2.91 -3.56
C ALA A 70 11.07 1.76 -3.29
N GLN A 71 12.31 2.09 -2.88
CA GLN A 71 13.35 1.08 -2.64
C GLN A 71 13.03 0.19 -1.44
N ARG A 72 12.25 0.70 -0.48
CA ARG A 72 11.96 0.03 0.79
C ARG A 72 10.48 0.13 1.15
N ASN A 73 10.07 1.20 1.83
CA ASN A 73 8.70 1.40 2.26
C ASN A 73 8.02 2.46 1.39
N TRP A 74 6.74 2.26 1.10
CA TRP A 74 5.86 3.24 0.49
C TRP A 74 4.63 3.42 1.39
N ASP A 75 4.51 4.61 1.97
CA ASP A 75 3.38 5.00 2.79
C ASP A 75 2.54 6.04 2.05
N GLN A 76 1.23 5.77 1.90
CA GLN A 76 0.28 6.69 1.31
C GLN A 76 -0.77 7.06 2.35
N SER A 77 -0.80 8.33 2.76
CA SER A 77 -1.80 8.86 3.69
C SER A 77 -2.70 9.87 2.97
N ILE A 78 -4.00 9.59 2.95
CA ILE A 78 -5.02 10.46 2.36
C ILE A 78 -5.84 11.05 3.50
N GLY A 79 -5.80 12.38 3.68
CA GLY A 79 -6.49 13.07 4.78
C GLY A 79 -8.00 13.26 4.58
N HIS A 80 -8.53 12.86 3.42
CA HIS A 80 -9.95 12.96 3.08
C HIS A 80 -10.30 11.85 2.07
N ASP A 81 -10.65 12.18 0.82
CA ASP A 81 -11.11 11.21 -0.16
C ASP A 81 -10.00 10.70 -1.08
N GLN A 82 -9.99 9.39 -1.35
CA GLN A 82 -9.28 8.79 -2.46
C GLN A 82 -10.27 8.31 -3.52
N LYS A 83 -10.06 8.71 -4.78
CA LYS A 83 -10.84 8.22 -5.92
C LYS A 83 -9.87 7.64 -6.95
N ILE A 84 -10.12 6.41 -7.37
CA ILE A 84 -9.30 5.70 -8.36
C ILE A 84 -10.20 5.33 -9.54
N HIS A 85 -9.80 5.74 -10.74
CA HIS A 85 -10.42 5.30 -11.99
C HIS A 85 -9.34 4.66 -12.86
N VAL A 86 -9.56 3.41 -13.26
CA VAL A 86 -8.68 2.68 -14.16
C VAL A 86 -9.51 2.36 -15.42
N GLY A 87 -9.09 2.90 -16.56
CA GLY A 87 -9.84 2.77 -17.82
C GLY A 87 -9.75 1.39 -18.49
N ASN A 88 -8.86 0.53 -17.99
CA ASN A 88 -8.69 -0.84 -18.48
C ASN A 88 -8.45 -1.79 -17.28
N GLU A 89 -7.24 -2.34 -17.12
CA GLU A 89 -6.95 -3.37 -16.12
C GLU A 89 -6.16 -2.83 -14.92
N ARG A 90 -6.42 -3.42 -13.75
CA ARG A 90 -5.60 -3.27 -12.53
C ARG A 90 -4.99 -4.61 -12.18
N HIS A 91 -3.68 -4.63 -11.92
CA HIS A 91 -2.93 -5.80 -11.50
C HIS A 91 -2.28 -5.52 -10.14
N ASP A 92 -2.66 -6.27 -9.10
CA ASP A 92 -2.08 -6.19 -7.77
C ASP A 92 -1.37 -7.51 -7.43
N ARG A 93 -0.10 -7.43 -7.04
CA ARG A 93 0.68 -8.59 -6.58
C ARG A 93 1.34 -8.27 -5.24
N VAL A 94 1.04 -9.08 -4.23
CA VAL A 94 1.63 -9.02 -2.89
C VAL A 94 2.31 -10.35 -2.61
N GLU A 95 3.62 -10.32 -2.31
CA GLU A 95 4.41 -11.55 -2.14
C GLU A 95 4.23 -12.21 -0.76
N ALA A 96 3.78 -11.43 0.22
CA ALA A 96 3.54 -11.88 1.58
C ALA A 96 2.08 -11.63 1.96
N ASN A 97 1.85 -10.87 3.03
CA ASN A 97 0.51 -10.68 3.60
C ASN A 97 -0.14 -9.39 3.08
N SER A 98 -1.45 -9.44 2.84
CA SER A 98 -2.30 -8.27 2.64
C SER A 98 -3.26 -8.14 3.82
N TYR A 99 -3.38 -6.95 4.38
CA TYR A 99 -4.30 -6.63 5.47
C TYR A 99 -5.19 -5.49 5.02
N SER A 100 -6.49 -5.58 5.29
CA SER A 100 -7.46 -4.54 4.98
C SER A 100 -8.51 -4.48 6.07
N GLU A 101 -8.78 -3.29 6.56
CA GLU A 101 -9.82 -3.01 7.53
C GLU A 101 -10.67 -1.87 7.00
N PHE A 102 -11.98 -2.10 6.96
CA PHE A 102 -12.96 -1.10 6.59
C PHE A 102 -13.78 -0.78 7.84
N GLY A 103 -13.62 0.44 8.36
CA GLY A 103 -14.28 0.86 9.61
C GLY A 103 -15.81 1.02 9.52
N ALA A 104 -16.38 0.84 8.32
CA ALA A 104 -17.81 0.95 8.06
C ALA A 104 -18.24 -0.11 7.04
N GLU A 105 -18.72 0.30 5.87
CA GLU A 105 -19.28 -0.59 4.87
C GLU A 105 -18.30 -0.86 3.73
N GLU A 106 -18.33 -2.09 3.21
CA GLU A 106 -17.72 -2.47 1.94
C GLU A 106 -18.82 -2.85 0.96
N HIS A 107 -18.85 -2.18 -0.21
CA HIS A 107 -19.73 -2.52 -1.32
C HIS A 107 -18.89 -3.03 -2.48
N CYS A 108 -19.15 -4.27 -2.91
CA CYS A 108 -18.42 -4.90 -4.01
C CYS A 108 -19.41 -5.41 -5.06
N THR A 109 -19.27 -4.94 -6.30
CA THR A 109 -20.03 -5.41 -7.45
C THR A 109 -19.09 -6.01 -8.48
N VAL A 110 -19.32 -7.28 -8.81
CA VAL A 110 -18.60 -7.99 -9.88
C VAL A 110 -19.64 -8.41 -10.92
N ASN A 111 -19.53 -7.87 -12.13
CA ASN A 111 -20.53 -8.09 -13.19
C ASN A 111 -20.39 -9.44 -13.90
N ALA A 112 -19.18 -10.00 -13.88
CA ALA A 112 -18.86 -11.28 -14.50
C ALA A 112 -18.39 -12.27 -13.44
N ASP A 113 -17.52 -13.21 -13.80
CA ASP A 113 -17.04 -14.23 -12.90
C ASP A 113 -16.17 -13.64 -11.77
N ARG A 114 -16.44 -14.07 -10.53
CA ARG A 114 -15.49 -13.99 -9.41
C ARG A 114 -14.87 -15.37 -9.19
N LYS A 115 -13.56 -15.49 -9.41
CA LYS A 115 -12.79 -16.73 -9.22
C LYS A 115 -11.89 -16.58 -8.00
N VAL A 116 -11.94 -17.55 -7.08
CA VAL A 116 -11.18 -17.55 -5.83
C VAL A 116 -10.59 -18.94 -5.62
N GLU A 117 -9.28 -19.04 -5.42
CA GLU A 117 -8.57 -20.26 -5.02
C GLU A 117 -7.92 -19.99 -3.66
N ILE A 118 -8.28 -20.78 -2.66
CA ILE A 118 -7.68 -20.73 -1.32
C ILE A 118 -7.01 -22.09 -1.09
N ARG A 119 -5.69 -22.07 -0.91
CA ARG A 119 -4.89 -23.29 -0.76
C ARG A 119 -4.75 -23.77 0.67
N ALA A 120 -4.95 -22.86 1.62
CA ALA A 120 -4.95 -23.15 3.05
C ALA A 120 -6.41 -23.15 3.54
N ASN A 121 -6.67 -22.51 4.67
CA ASN A 121 -7.99 -22.45 5.28
C ASN A 121 -8.72 -21.15 4.92
N ASP A 122 -10.05 -21.25 4.73
CA ASP A 122 -10.94 -20.10 4.64
C ASP A 122 -11.79 -20.01 5.91
N HIS A 123 -11.80 -18.85 6.56
CA HIS A 123 -12.54 -18.61 7.80
C HIS A 123 -13.51 -17.46 7.59
N LEU A 124 -14.79 -17.72 7.89
CA LEU A 124 -15.85 -16.71 7.83
C LEU A 124 -16.59 -16.65 9.17
N SER A 125 -16.57 -15.47 9.80
CA SER A 125 -17.33 -15.18 11.02
C SER A 125 -18.29 -14.04 10.75
N ILE A 126 -19.59 -14.29 10.91
CA ILE A 126 -20.66 -13.31 10.70
C ILE A 126 -21.43 -13.18 12.01
N ALA A 127 -21.39 -11.99 12.60
CA ALA A 127 -21.99 -11.76 13.92
C ALA A 127 -23.53 -11.74 13.91
N GLN A 128 -24.12 -11.39 12.76
CA GLN A 128 -25.57 -11.27 12.62
C GLN A 128 -26.10 -12.20 11.52
N VAL A 129 -26.20 -11.72 10.27
CA VAL A 129 -26.93 -12.43 9.20
C VAL A 129 -26.03 -12.61 7.99
N GLN A 130 -25.98 -13.85 7.48
CA GLN A 130 -25.52 -14.14 6.13
C GLN A 130 -26.72 -14.37 5.22
N ASN A 131 -26.84 -13.60 4.14
CA ASN A 131 -27.84 -13.84 3.11
C ASN A 131 -27.15 -14.26 1.82
N ILE A 132 -27.52 -15.42 1.28
CA ILE A 132 -26.99 -15.95 0.02
C ILE A 132 -28.18 -16.23 -0.89
N LYS A 133 -28.21 -15.56 -2.04
CA LYS A 133 -29.15 -15.86 -3.13
C LYS A 133 -28.37 -16.33 -4.35
N VAL A 134 -28.61 -17.58 -4.76
CA VAL A 134 -27.99 -18.18 -5.93
C VAL A 134 -29.04 -18.36 -7.02
N GLY A 135 -28.73 -17.93 -8.26
CA GLY A 135 -29.70 -17.95 -9.35
C GLY A 135 -29.93 -19.32 -9.99
N MET A 136 -28.91 -20.18 -10.02
CA MET A 136 -28.95 -21.48 -10.72
C MET A 136 -28.62 -22.65 -9.80
N ALA A 137 -27.40 -22.74 -9.27
CA ALA A 137 -26.99 -23.88 -8.44
C ALA A 137 -25.94 -23.49 -7.40
N GLN A 138 -26.09 -24.01 -6.18
CA GLN A 138 -25.05 -24.02 -5.16
C GLN A 138 -24.51 -25.44 -5.05
N LEU A 139 -23.24 -25.63 -5.41
CA LEU A 139 -22.57 -26.93 -5.39
C LEU A 139 -21.52 -26.91 -4.29
N VAL A 140 -21.57 -27.91 -3.40
CA VAL A 140 -20.63 -28.04 -2.27
C VAL A 140 -20.07 -29.46 -2.28
N GLU A 141 -18.76 -29.58 -2.40
CA GLU A 141 -18.02 -30.82 -2.27
C GLU A 141 -17.00 -30.67 -1.14
N ALA A 142 -16.97 -31.63 -0.21
CA ALA A 142 -16.00 -31.68 0.86
C ALA A 142 -15.38 -33.07 0.92
N GLY A 143 -14.06 -33.14 1.12
CA GLY A 143 -13.34 -34.42 1.13
C GLY A 143 -13.58 -35.27 2.38
N GLN A 144 -14.01 -34.66 3.50
CA GLN A 144 -14.22 -35.37 4.77
C GLN A 144 -15.62 -35.12 5.34
N GLU A 145 -16.02 -33.87 5.54
CA GLU A 145 -17.23 -33.55 6.28
C GLU A 145 -17.89 -32.25 5.78
N ILE A 146 -19.22 -32.26 5.71
CA ILE A 146 -20.06 -31.05 5.71
C ILE A 146 -20.91 -31.09 6.99
N HIS A 147 -20.68 -30.15 7.91
CA HIS A 147 -21.39 -30.06 9.18
C HIS A 147 -22.31 -28.84 9.19
N LEU A 148 -23.63 -29.07 9.20
CA LEU A 148 -24.64 -28.02 9.32
C LEU A 148 -25.30 -28.10 10.70
N LYS A 149 -24.86 -27.24 11.63
CA LYS A 149 -25.42 -27.14 12.99
C LYS A 149 -26.24 -25.86 13.13
N SER A 150 -27.48 -26.00 13.60
CA SER A 150 -28.33 -24.89 14.02
C SER A 150 -28.73 -25.07 15.49
N GLY A 151 -28.74 -23.99 16.26
CA GLY A 151 -29.08 -24.02 17.68
C GLY A 151 -30.57 -24.21 17.97
N ASP A 152 -31.44 -23.77 17.06
CA ASP A 152 -32.90 -23.80 17.24
C ASP A 152 -33.59 -24.53 16.08
N LYS A 153 -33.50 -23.98 14.85
CA LYS A 153 -34.24 -24.49 13.69
C LYS A 153 -33.35 -24.61 12.45
N THR A 154 -33.52 -25.72 11.74
CA THR A 154 -33.08 -25.89 10.35
C THR A 154 -34.31 -26.16 9.49
N VAL A 155 -34.47 -25.42 8.40
CA VAL A 155 -35.54 -25.65 7.40
C VAL A 155 -34.88 -25.85 6.05
N ILE A 156 -35.27 -26.92 5.35
CA ILE A 156 -34.84 -27.22 3.99
C ILE A 156 -36.10 -27.40 3.17
N ASP A 157 -36.42 -26.39 2.37
CA ASP A 157 -37.56 -26.40 1.46
C ASP A 157 -37.08 -26.71 0.04
N ALA A 158 -37.67 -27.74 -0.57
CA ALA A 158 -37.42 -28.11 -1.96
C ALA A 158 -38.74 -28.11 -2.73
N GLY A 159 -38.74 -27.53 -3.95
CA GLY A 159 -39.97 -27.41 -4.74
C GLY A 159 -40.42 -28.70 -5.43
N MET A 160 -39.47 -29.52 -5.88
CA MET A 160 -39.77 -30.74 -6.66
C MET A 160 -39.34 -32.02 -5.94
N GLU A 161 -38.11 -32.04 -5.41
CA GLU A 161 -37.53 -33.23 -4.82
C GLU A 161 -36.48 -32.85 -3.76
N LEU A 162 -36.46 -33.58 -2.66
CA LEU A 162 -35.35 -33.63 -1.71
C LEU A 162 -34.84 -35.07 -1.62
N THR A 163 -33.55 -35.29 -1.89
CA THR A 163 -32.93 -36.62 -1.85
C THR A 163 -31.71 -36.63 -0.94
N LEU A 164 -31.66 -37.61 -0.02
CA LEU A 164 -30.52 -37.91 0.84
C LEU A 164 -30.02 -39.31 0.48
N ARG A 165 -28.76 -39.46 0.08
CA ARG A 165 -28.23 -40.74 -0.41
C ARG A 165 -26.91 -41.08 0.27
N VAL A 166 -26.76 -42.35 0.66
CA VAL A 166 -25.51 -42.93 1.19
C VAL A 166 -25.28 -44.28 0.55
N GLY A 167 -24.26 -44.39 -0.31
CA GLY A 167 -24.01 -45.60 -1.09
C GLY A 167 -25.23 -46.02 -1.92
N GLY A 168 -25.73 -47.23 -1.65
CA GLY A 168 -26.95 -47.77 -2.26
C GLY A 168 -28.26 -47.43 -1.55
N SER A 169 -28.22 -46.81 -0.36
CA SER A 169 -29.42 -46.45 0.42
C SER A 169 -29.81 -44.99 0.18
N PHE A 170 -31.10 -44.67 0.24
CA PHE A 170 -31.58 -43.30 0.08
C PHE A 170 -32.90 -43.03 0.80
N ILE A 171 -33.13 -41.74 1.06
CA ILE A 171 -34.43 -41.14 1.39
C ILE A 171 -34.72 -40.14 0.28
N LYS A 172 -35.88 -40.24 -0.34
CA LYS A 172 -36.34 -39.29 -1.36
C LYS A 172 -37.73 -38.81 -0.98
N ILE A 173 -37.93 -37.49 -1.04
CA ILE A 173 -39.19 -36.81 -0.82
C ILE A 173 -39.53 -36.09 -2.12
N ASP A 174 -40.70 -36.38 -2.68
CA ASP A 174 -41.24 -35.69 -3.85
C ASP A 174 -42.76 -35.53 -3.72
N HIS A 175 -43.43 -35.09 -4.78
CA HIS A 175 -44.88 -34.90 -4.78
C HIS A 175 -45.69 -36.20 -4.60
N SER A 176 -45.07 -37.37 -4.80
CA SER A 176 -45.72 -38.68 -4.64
C SER A 176 -45.64 -39.22 -3.20
N GLY A 177 -44.75 -38.65 -2.37
CA GLY A 177 -44.61 -38.99 -0.97
C GLY A 177 -43.15 -39.15 -0.55
N VAL A 178 -42.92 -40.00 0.46
CA VAL A 178 -41.59 -40.29 1.03
C VAL A 178 -41.20 -41.73 0.68
N SER A 179 -40.11 -41.89 -0.06
CA SER A 179 -39.49 -43.17 -0.37
C SER A 179 -38.25 -43.38 0.50
N ILE A 180 -38.19 -44.52 1.20
CA ILE A 180 -37.04 -44.93 2.01
C ILE A 180 -36.57 -46.29 1.51
N ASN A 181 -35.33 -46.39 1.05
CA ASN A 181 -34.76 -47.62 0.51
C ASN A 181 -33.39 -47.93 1.12
N GLY A 182 -33.20 -49.16 1.57
CA GLY A 182 -31.94 -49.70 2.04
C GLY A 182 -32.07 -51.16 2.46
N PRO A 183 -30.97 -51.92 2.61
CA PRO A 183 -31.00 -53.33 3.01
C PRO A 183 -31.68 -53.59 4.37
N LEU A 184 -31.62 -52.60 5.27
CA LEU A 184 -32.27 -52.63 6.58
C LEU A 184 -32.68 -51.20 6.96
N VAL A 185 -33.96 -51.00 7.26
CA VAL A 185 -34.50 -49.74 7.80
C VAL A 185 -34.95 -49.99 9.23
N ARG A 186 -34.33 -49.30 10.20
CA ARG A 186 -34.74 -49.36 11.60
C ARG A 186 -35.53 -48.10 11.97
N THR A 187 -36.71 -48.29 12.53
CA THR A 187 -37.57 -47.20 13.01
C THR A 187 -37.67 -47.28 14.52
N ASN A 188 -37.31 -46.20 15.22
CA ASN A 188 -37.32 -46.12 16.68
C ASN A 188 -36.48 -47.20 17.41
N GLN A 189 -35.52 -47.83 16.74
CA GLN A 189 -34.63 -48.84 17.35
C GLN A 189 -33.18 -48.73 16.84
N GLY A 190 -32.23 -48.69 17.77
CA GLY A 190 -30.79 -48.75 17.49
C GLY A 190 -30.15 -47.45 16.96
N GLY A 191 -28.84 -47.30 17.20
CA GLY A 191 -28.00 -46.23 16.67
C GLY A 191 -27.63 -45.11 17.66
N TRP A 192 -26.61 -44.33 17.30
CA TRP A 192 -26.23 -43.04 17.89
C TRP A 192 -26.05 -42.04 16.73
N PRO A 193 -26.40 -40.75 16.87
CA PRO A 193 -26.15 -39.77 15.83
C PRO A 193 -24.64 -39.60 15.58
N GLY A 194 -24.27 -39.28 14.34
CA GLY A 194 -22.92 -38.81 14.06
C GLY A 194 -22.64 -37.50 14.82
N ILE A 195 -21.41 -37.33 15.29
CA ILE A 195 -20.95 -36.10 15.94
C ILE A 195 -20.12 -35.34 14.90
N GLY A 196 -20.54 -34.12 14.58
CA GLY A 196 -19.81 -33.29 13.64
C GLY A 196 -18.66 -32.54 14.30
N THR A 197 -17.64 -32.19 13.53
CA THR A 197 -16.47 -31.47 14.04
C THR A 197 -16.83 -30.02 14.37
N GLU A 198 -16.40 -29.52 15.54
CA GLU A 198 -16.55 -28.12 15.94
C GLU A 198 -15.19 -27.43 15.94
N LEU A 199 -15.03 -26.40 15.10
CA LEU A 199 -13.85 -25.54 15.08
C LEU A 199 -14.30 -24.07 15.14
N PRO A 200 -13.85 -23.28 16.14
CA PRO A 200 -14.16 -21.86 16.18
C PRO A 200 -13.48 -21.14 15.00
N PRO A 201 -14.11 -20.10 14.42
CA PRO A 201 -13.49 -19.34 13.35
C PRO A 201 -12.28 -18.55 13.87
N VAL A 202 -11.25 -18.43 13.03
CA VAL A 202 -10.09 -17.57 13.28
C VAL A 202 -10.42 -16.16 12.78
N LEU A 203 -10.14 -15.15 13.61
CA LEU A 203 -10.41 -13.74 13.27
C LEU A 203 -9.26 -13.10 12.47
N PRO A 204 -9.55 -12.12 11.59
CA PRO A 204 -8.53 -11.34 10.91
C PRO A 204 -7.63 -10.54 11.88
N ILE A 205 -6.40 -10.25 11.44
CA ILE A 205 -5.46 -9.37 12.14
C ILE A 205 -5.58 -7.96 11.55
N ALA A 206 -5.55 -6.93 12.40
CA ALA A 206 -5.64 -5.54 11.96
C ALA A 206 -4.41 -5.08 11.13
N PRO A 207 -4.62 -4.22 10.11
CA PRO A 207 -3.52 -3.60 9.36
C PRO A 207 -2.71 -2.64 10.24
N LYS A 208 -1.47 -2.35 9.82
CA LYS A 208 -0.63 -1.32 10.45
C LYS A 208 -1.02 0.06 9.91
N ALA A 209 -0.88 1.10 10.73
CA ALA A 209 -1.05 2.47 10.30
C ALA A 209 0.10 2.90 9.37
N ALA A 210 -0.21 3.78 8.41
CA ALA A 210 0.81 4.47 7.62
C ALA A 210 1.58 5.46 8.50
N ASP A 211 2.86 5.67 8.21
CA ASP A 211 3.69 6.60 8.97
C ASP A 211 3.20 8.04 8.87
N THR A 212 3.08 8.71 10.02
CA THR A 212 2.78 10.15 10.11
C THR A 212 4.08 10.94 10.28
N SER A 213 4.59 11.54 9.21
CA SER A 213 5.70 12.49 9.34
C SER A 213 5.21 13.81 9.95
N PRO A 214 5.94 14.43 10.89
CA PRO A 214 5.63 15.79 11.32
C PRO A 214 5.75 16.73 10.12
N SER A 215 4.66 17.43 9.80
CA SER A 215 4.65 18.43 8.73
C SER A 215 5.80 19.42 8.94
N GLY A 216 6.59 19.67 7.88
CA GLY A 216 7.63 20.70 7.90
C GLY A 216 7.05 22.02 8.40
N ARG A 217 7.85 22.79 9.15
CA ARG A 217 7.44 24.12 9.62
C ARG A 217 6.93 24.92 8.42
N LYS A 218 5.72 25.48 8.53
CA LYS A 218 5.24 26.44 7.53
C LYS A 218 6.30 27.52 7.37
N LEU A 219 6.70 27.79 6.12
CA LEU A 219 7.57 28.93 5.82
C LEU A 219 6.94 30.16 6.46
N LEU A 220 7.67 30.81 7.36
CA LEU A 220 7.25 32.09 7.91
C LEU A 220 7.06 33.04 6.73
N ALA A 221 5.94 33.78 6.71
CA ALA A 221 5.75 34.80 5.71
C ALA A 221 6.97 35.73 5.72
N VAL A 222 7.60 35.91 4.56
CA VAL A 222 8.65 36.91 4.37
C VAL A 222 8.07 38.23 4.86
N GLN A 223 8.55 38.71 6.00
CA GLN A 223 8.27 40.08 6.41
C GLN A 223 8.91 40.95 5.34
N THR A 224 8.08 41.71 4.61
CA THR A 224 8.57 42.74 3.70
C THR A 224 9.56 43.60 4.48
N PRO A 225 10.82 43.74 4.04
CA PRO A 225 11.75 44.58 4.76
C PRO A 225 11.14 45.99 4.85
N PRO A 226 11.20 46.66 6.01
CA PRO A 226 10.78 48.05 6.11
C PRO A 226 11.56 48.84 5.05
N LYS A 227 10.86 49.70 4.30
CA LYS A 227 11.50 50.66 3.41
C LYS A 227 12.44 51.52 4.25
N THR A 228 13.74 51.26 4.13
CA THR A 228 14.77 52.10 4.73
C THR A 228 14.73 53.46 4.06
N GLU A 229 14.31 54.47 4.81
CA GLU A 229 14.51 55.87 4.44
C GLU A 229 16.01 56.14 4.31
N THR A 230 16.38 56.76 3.18
CA THR A 230 17.73 57.21 2.86
C THR A 230 18.34 58.02 3.99
N SER A 231 19.41 57.51 4.62
CA SER A 231 20.39 58.35 5.30
C SER A 231 21.79 57.73 5.24
N THR A 232 22.77 58.61 5.26
CA THR A 232 24.14 58.49 4.78
C THR A 232 25.08 57.66 5.67
N SER A 233 26.03 56.98 5.02
CA SER A 233 27.42 56.74 5.48
C SER A 233 27.65 55.92 6.76
N SER A 234 28.19 54.70 6.64
CA SER A 234 29.62 54.39 6.91
C SER A 234 29.90 52.88 7.11
N LYS A 235 31.11 52.48 6.67
CA LYS A 235 31.91 51.24 6.84
C LYS A 235 31.36 50.11 7.77
N GLY A 236 31.36 48.87 7.25
CA GLY A 236 31.27 47.62 8.05
C GLY A 236 32.62 47.23 8.68
N PRO A 237 32.90 45.94 8.99
CA PRO A 237 32.00 44.79 9.20
C PRO A 237 32.33 43.98 10.48
N GLU A 238 31.46 43.09 10.94
CA GLU A 238 31.87 41.86 11.66
C GLU A 238 30.87 40.74 11.34
N ALA A 239 31.29 39.72 10.59
CA ALA A 239 30.54 38.48 10.40
C ALA A 239 31.47 37.28 10.63
N LEU A 240 30.99 36.40 11.51
CA LEU A 240 31.67 35.22 12.04
C LEU A 240 31.62 34.08 11.02
N ILE A 241 32.79 33.64 10.53
CA ILE A 241 32.94 32.45 9.69
C ILE A 241 33.00 31.22 10.61
N VAL A 242 32.15 30.22 10.38
CA VAL A 242 32.23 28.91 11.06
C VAL A 242 32.30 27.83 10.00
N ASP A 243 33.41 27.09 9.99
CA ASP A 243 33.63 25.93 9.14
C ASP A 243 33.21 24.66 9.90
N VAL A 244 32.35 23.83 9.29
CA VAL A 244 31.91 22.55 9.86
C VAL A 244 32.25 21.46 8.86
N TRP A 245 33.49 21.00 8.89
CA TRP A 245 33.90 19.73 8.29
C TRP A 245 34.12 18.71 9.40
N GLY A 246 33.36 17.61 9.36
CA GLY A 246 33.52 16.47 10.24
C GLY A 246 34.14 15.29 9.49
N ASP A 247 35.40 15.01 9.77
CA ASP A 247 35.99 13.66 9.67
C ASP A 247 35.63 12.92 10.99
N PRO A 248 34.96 11.76 10.96
CA PRO A 248 34.51 11.07 12.17
C PRO A 248 35.62 10.56 13.10
N ASP A 249 36.90 10.56 12.68
CA ASP A 249 38.03 10.12 13.51
C ASP A 249 38.85 11.28 14.12
N GLN A 250 38.56 12.54 13.78
CA GLN A 250 39.26 13.73 14.29
C GLN A 250 38.22 14.76 14.74
N GLY A 251 37.93 14.79 16.05
CA GLY A 251 36.92 15.66 16.65
C GLY A 251 37.08 17.14 16.29
N SER A 252 35.94 17.83 16.17
CA SER A 252 35.83 19.23 15.73
C SER A 252 36.71 20.17 16.54
N GLN A 253 37.69 20.83 15.90
CA GLN A 253 38.46 21.92 16.51
C GLN A 253 38.22 23.22 15.74
N VAL A 254 37.81 24.26 16.47
CA VAL A 254 37.62 25.63 15.97
C VAL A 254 38.84 26.45 16.39
N ILE A 255 39.51 27.12 15.45
CA ILE A 255 40.59 28.07 15.75
C ILE A 255 40.23 29.43 15.13
N LEU A 256 40.24 30.47 15.97
CA LEU A 256 40.07 31.87 15.58
C LEU A 256 41.45 32.53 15.48
N LEU A 257 41.73 33.22 14.36
CA LEU A 257 42.93 34.04 14.19
C LEU A 257 42.53 35.52 14.06
N GLY A 258 43.16 36.39 14.86
CA GLY A 258 42.96 37.85 14.85
C GLY A 258 43.99 38.60 13.99
N PRO A 259 43.78 39.89 13.65
CA PRO A 259 44.57 40.57 12.63
C PRO A 259 45.57 41.59 13.21
N GLU A 260 46.87 41.34 13.04
CA GLU A 260 48.00 42.32 13.09
C GLU A 260 49.14 41.70 12.24
N GLU A 261 49.95 42.36 11.42
CA GLU A 261 50.23 43.76 11.06
C GLU A 261 50.97 43.69 9.69
N GLN A 262 50.73 44.67 8.81
CA GLN A 262 51.56 44.89 7.61
C GLN A 262 52.97 45.36 7.99
N PRO A 263 53.95 45.13 7.11
CA PRO A 263 54.50 46.28 6.40
C PRO A 263 54.25 46.25 4.89
#